data_AF-K9K9L4-F1
#
_entry.id   AF-K9K9L4-F1
#
_cell.length_a   1.000
_cell.length_b   1.000
_cell.length_c   1.000
_cell.angle_alpha   90.00
_cell.angle_beta   90.00
_cell.angle_gamma   90.00
#
_symmetry.space_group_name_H-M   'P 1'
#
loop_
_entity.id
_entity.type
_entity.pdbx_description
1 polymer ?
#
loop_
_entity_poly.entity_id
_entity_poly.type
_entity_poly.pdbx_seq_one_letter_code
_entity_poly.pdbx_strand_id
1 'polypeptide(L)' 'GEFDPNIDAYGIKCHENSPRKEVYFMAIIDILTHYDAKKKAAHAAKTVKHGAGAEISTVNPEQYSKRFLDFIGHILT' A
#
# COMPACT_ATOMS: atom_id res chain seq x y z
N GLY A 1 14.76 -2.02 19.85
CA GLY A 1 15.71 -3.13 19.85
C GLY A 1 16.84 -2.80 18.92
N GLU A 2 18.03 -3.35 19.14
CA GLU A 2 19.04 -3.40 18.09
C GLU A 2 18.61 -4.44 17.05
N PHE A 3 18.86 -4.17 15.78
CA PHE A 3 18.61 -5.07 14.66
C PHE A 3 19.79 -4.98 13.69
N ASP A 4 20.10 -6.08 13.00
CA ASP A 4 21.20 -6.12 12.04
C ASP A 4 20.65 -5.72 10.66
N PRO A 5 21.03 -4.57 10.09
CA PRO A 5 20.48 -4.13 8.81
C PRO A 5 20.79 -5.08 7.64
N ASN A 6 21.76 -5.99 7.78
CA ASN A 6 22.07 -6.99 6.76
C ASN A 6 21.15 -8.21 6.82
N ILE A 7 20.49 -8.45 7.96
CA ILE A 7 19.52 -9.54 8.17
C ILE A 7 18.09 -8.98 8.09
N ASP A 8 17.86 -7.87 8.79
CA ASP A 8 16.60 -7.18 8.97
C ASP A 8 16.42 -6.04 7.95
N ALA A 9 16.51 -6.38 6.67
CA ALA A 9 16.60 -5.41 5.56
C ALA A 9 15.43 -4.41 5.46
N TYR A 10 14.30 -4.69 6.12
CA TYR A 10 13.09 -3.84 6.12
C TYR A 10 12.89 -3.07 7.43
N GLY A 11 13.82 -3.18 8.39
CA GLY A 11 13.74 -2.55 9.69
C GLY A 11 14.08 -1.06 9.65
N ILE A 12 13.22 -0.23 10.23
CA ILE A 12 13.40 1.22 10.35
C ILE A 12 13.17 1.62 11.81
N LYS A 13 14.15 2.29 12.43
CA LYS A 13 14.00 2.80 13.81
C LYS A 13 13.06 3.99 13.83
N CYS A 14 12.27 4.12 14.91
CA CYS A 14 11.47 5.32 15.15
C CYS A 14 12.36 6.56 15.31
N HIS A 15 11.78 7.74 15.11
CA HIS A 15 12.43 9.02 15.39
C HIS A 15 12.76 9.16 16.89
N GLU A 16 13.78 9.95 17.23
CA GLU A 16 14.25 10.15 18.61
C GLU A 16 13.15 10.72 19.54
N ASN A 17 12.28 11.57 18.99
CA ASN A 17 11.15 12.17 19.70
C ASN A 17 9.89 11.28 19.76
N SER A 18 9.97 10.02 19.30
CA SER A 18 8.84 9.11 19.38
C SER A 18 8.45 8.85 20.85
N PRO A 19 7.15 8.83 21.20
CA PRO A 19 6.70 8.57 22.57
C PRO A 19 7.08 7.17 23.07
N ARG A 20 7.38 6.24 22.17
CA ARG A 20 7.87 4.89 22.46
C ARG A 20 9.00 4.52 21.51
N LYS A 21 9.94 3.71 22.02
CA LYS A 21 11.02 3.14 21.21
C LYS A 21 10.48 1.97 20.38
N GLU A 22 10.20 2.23 19.12
CA GLU A 22 9.63 1.28 18.17
C GLU A 22 10.56 1.03 16.99
N VAL A 23 10.41 -0.14 16.35
CA VAL A 23 11.05 -0.48 15.09
C VAL A 23 9.95 -0.92 14.14
N TYR A 24 9.85 -0.27 12.99
CA TYR A 24 8.86 -0.57 11.97
C TYR A 24 9.48 -1.47 10.90
N PHE A 25 8.76 -2.51 10.52
CA PHE A 25 9.11 -3.38 9.40
C PHE A 25 8.07 -3.20 8.31
N MET A 26 8.47 -2.65 7.17
CA MET A 26 7.54 -2.28 6.10
C MET A 26 8.03 -2.82 4.75
N ALA A 27 7.14 -3.47 4.01
CA ALA A 27 7.41 -4.00 2.68
C ALA A 27 6.12 -4.03 1.84
N ILE A 28 6.27 -3.98 0.51
CA ILE A 28 5.16 -4.23 -0.42
C ILE A 28 4.96 -5.75 -0.51
N ILE A 29 3.72 -6.20 -0.37
CA ILE A 29 3.32 -7.62 -0.43
C ILE A 29 2.24 -7.84 -1.51
N ASP A 30 1.97 -9.12 -1.83
CA ASP A 30 0.91 -9.53 -2.77
C ASP A 30 0.98 -8.87 -4.17
N ILE A 31 2.17 -8.92 -4.78
CA ILE A 31 2.48 -8.23 -6.06
C ILE A 31 2.14 -9.03 -7.32
N LEU A 32 1.71 -10.29 -7.19
CA LEU A 32 1.54 -11.21 -8.33
C LEU A 32 0.12 -11.20 -8.91
N THR A 33 -0.74 -10.28 -8.47
CA THR A 33 -2.10 -10.13 -9.01
C THR A 33 -2.08 -9.28 -10.30
N HIS A 34 -2.08 -9.95 -11.45
CA HIS A 34 -2.21 -9.28 -12.74
C HIS A 34 -3.62 -8.73 -12.99
N TYR A 35 -3.69 -7.58 -13.65
CA TYR A 35 -4.95 -6.95 -14.07
C TYR A 35 -5.47 -7.54 -15.39
N ASP A 36 -6.09 -8.71 -15.30
CA ASP A 36 -6.66 -9.44 -16.42
C ASP A 36 -8.09 -8.97 -16.80
N ALA A 37 -8.68 -9.59 -17.82
CA ALA A 37 -10.04 -9.29 -18.27
C ALA A 37 -11.11 -9.52 -17.18
N LYS A 38 -10.93 -10.51 -16.30
CA LYS A 38 -11.83 -10.79 -15.18
C LYS A 38 -11.80 -9.65 -14.15
N LYS A 39 -10.61 -9.11 -13.87
CA LYS A 39 -10.42 -7.95 -12.99
C LYS A 39 -10.99 -6.67 -13.59
N LYS A 40 -10.86 -6.47 -14.91
CA LYS A 40 -11.51 -5.37 -15.65
C LYS A 40 -13.04 -5.44 -15.53
N ALA A 41 -13.63 -6.62 -15.70
CA ALA A 41 -15.07 -6.82 -15.54
C ALA A 41 -15.52 -6.56 -14.10
N ALA A 42 -14.77 -7.06 -13.11
CA ALA A 42 -15.04 -6.79 -11.70
C ALA A 42 -14.92 -5.30 -11.34
N HIS A 43 -13.96 -4.57 -11.93
CA HIS A 43 -13.85 -3.12 -11.80
C HIS A 43 -15.12 -2.45 -12.30
N ALA A 44 -15.51 -2.70 -13.56
CA ALA A 44 -16.70 -2.11 -14.17
C ALA A 44 -17.97 -2.37 -13.35
N ALA A 45 -18.17 -3.61 -12.90
CA ALA A 45 -19.32 -3.97 -12.06
C ALA A 45 -19.32 -3.22 -10.72
N LYS A 46 -18.16 -3.08 -10.08
CA LYS A 46 -18.05 -2.34 -8.81
C LYS A 46 -18.26 -0.84 -8.99
N THR A 47 -17.74 -0.25 -10.07
CA THR A 47 -17.92 1.17 -10.41
C THR A 47 -19.40 1.49 -10.66
N VAL A 48 -20.13 0.62 -11.37
CA VAL A 48 -21.58 0.77 -11.59
C VAL A 48 -22.35 0.71 -10.26
N LYS A 49 -21.98 -0.22 -9.37
CA LYS A 49 -22.68 -0.41 -8.09
C LYS A 49 -22.40 0.69 -7.07
N HIS A 50 -21.19 1.27 -7.04
CA HIS A 50 -20.75 2.18 -5.96
C HIS A 50 -20.39 3.60 -6.44
N GLY A 51 -20.51 3.89 -7.74
CA GLY A 51 -20.15 5.17 -8.35
C GLY A 51 -18.66 5.27 -8.73
N ALA A 52 -18.36 6.23 -9.62
CA ALA A 52 -17.02 6.46 -10.16
C ALA A 52 -15.97 6.91 -9.13
N GLY A 53 -16.40 7.41 -7.98
CA GLY A 53 -15.52 7.87 -6.88
C GLY A 53 -15.25 6.83 -5.80
N ALA A 54 -15.75 5.59 -5.95
CA ALA A 54 -15.49 4.55 -4.96
C ALA A 54 -14.02 4.11 -4.98
N GLU A 55 -13.39 4.07 -3.79
CA GLU A 55 -12.05 3.55 -3.49
C GLU A 55 -11.95 2.03 -3.76
N ILE A 56 -12.07 1.61 -5.02
CA ILE A 56 -12.09 0.20 -5.42
C ILE A 56 -10.64 -0.30 -5.55
N SER A 57 -10.34 -1.48 -5.01
CA SER A 57 -9.00 -2.10 -5.11
C SER A 57 -8.72 -2.72 -6.49
N THR A 58 -9.76 -3.12 -7.21
CA THR A 58 -9.67 -3.57 -8.61
C THR A 58 -9.81 -2.38 -9.53
N VAL A 59 -8.79 -1.53 -9.66
CA VAL A 59 -8.71 -0.42 -10.64
C VAL A 59 -7.55 -0.68 -11.62
N ASN A 60 -7.37 0.19 -12.62
CA ASN A 60 -6.18 0.15 -13.47
C ASN A 60 -4.89 0.23 -12.60
N PRO A 61 -3.86 -0.58 -12.87
CA PRO A 61 -2.58 -0.54 -12.13
C PRO A 61 -1.99 0.85 -11.92
N GLU A 62 -2.08 1.75 -12.90
CA GLU A 62 -1.56 3.12 -12.82
C GLU A 62 -2.36 3.99 -11.83
N GLN A 63 -3.68 3.78 -11.75
CA GLN A 63 -4.52 4.45 -10.76
C GLN A 63 -4.29 3.86 -9.36
N TYR A 64 -4.09 2.54 -9.27
CA TYR A 64 -3.76 1.88 -8.01
C TYR A 64 -2.43 2.39 -7.44
N SER A 65 -1.37 2.45 -8.26
CA SER A 65 -0.06 2.92 -7.83
C SER A 65 -0.08 4.35 -7.34
N LYS A 66 -0.80 5.24 -8.04
CA LYS A 66 -0.98 6.63 -7.61
C LYS A 66 -1.69 6.72 -6.25
N ARG A 67 -2.84 6.06 -6.09
CA ARG A 67 -3.57 6.05 -4.80
C ARG A 67 -2.74 5.45 -3.66
N PHE A 68 -2.01 4.38 -3.94
CA PHE A 68 -1.14 3.75 -2.96
C PHE A 68 -0.04 4.70 -2.48
N LEU A 69 0.67 5.35 -3.41
CA LEU A 69 1.72 6.32 -3.08
C LEU A 69 1.16 7.55 -2.38
N ASP A 70 0.03 8.09 -2.86
CA ASP A 70 -0.65 9.22 -2.21
C ASP A 70 -1.01 8.86 -0.76
N PHE A 71 -1.60 7.69 -0.53
CA PHE A 71 -1.95 7.25 0.82
C PHE A 71 -0.73 7.08 1.73
N ILE A 72 0.28 6.31 1.30
CA ILE A 72 1.49 6.08 2.09
C ILE A 72 2.23 7.39 2.38
N GLY A 73 2.24 8.33 1.43
CA GLY A 73 2.85 9.65 1.60
C GLY A 73 2.15 10.54 2.64
N HIS A 74 0.86 10.33 2.90
CA HIS A 74 0.08 11.16 3.83
C HIS A 74 -0.01 10.59 5.25
N ILE A 75 0.15 9.28 5.45
CA ILE A 75 -0.08 8.67 6.79
C ILE A 75 1.04 8.94 7.81
N LEU A 76 2.17 9.51 7.40
CA LEU A 76 3.34 9.80 8.24
C LEU A 76 3.73 11.29 8.29
N THR A 77 2.97 12.17 7.62
CA THR A 77 3.11 13.63 7.63
C THR A 77 2.04 14.27 8.48
#